data_AF-A0A6A4IQ73-F1
#
_entry.id   AF-A0A6A4IQ73-F1
#
_cell.length_a   1.000
_cell.length_b   1.000
_cell.length_c   1.000
_cell.angle_alpha   90.00
_cell.angle_beta   90.00
_cell.angle_gamma   90.00
#
_symmetry.space_group_name_H-M   'P 1'
#
loop_
_entity.id
_entity.type
_entity.pdbx_description
1 polymer ?
#
loop_
_entity_poly.entity_id
_entity_poly.type
_entity_poly.pdbx_seq_one_letter_code
_entity_poly.pdbx_strand_id
1 'polypeptide(L)'
;MASKKYKYLSPEQVDHFLEHGYVVIQQGFTREKAAEWTKTMWIRLGLDPDDKSTWDRERIHMPSHRWEDVATFAPKVWDAMQDLLGGAERINTEASRWGDSFIVNLGTQELENVKEPIHPKLLDNFHCDGDFFIAKMQCDTMLGPLP
;
A
#
# COMPACT_ATOMS: atom_id res chain seq x y z
N MET A 1 10.09 19.39 -25.08
CA MET A 1 9.33 19.32 -23.82
C MET A 1 10.30 19.66 -22.71
N ALA A 2 10.05 20.70 -21.91
CA ALA A 2 10.94 21.02 -20.80
C ALA A 2 11.01 19.82 -19.85
N SER A 3 12.22 19.32 -19.57
CA SER A 3 12.43 18.29 -18.54
C SER A 3 11.88 18.83 -17.24
N LYS A 4 10.69 18.38 -16.84
CA LYS A 4 10.08 18.77 -15.58
C LYS A 4 10.96 18.17 -14.49
N LYS A 5 11.72 19.03 -13.81
CA LYS A 5 12.66 18.58 -12.78
C LYS A 5 11.83 18.15 -11.56
N TYR A 6 11.82 16.85 -11.28
CA TYR A 6 11.22 16.29 -10.07
C TYR A 6 11.90 16.91 -8.84
N LYS A 7 11.10 17.26 -7.84
CA LYS A 7 11.56 17.96 -6.63
C LYS A 7 12.06 16.97 -5.58
N TYR A 8 11.46 15.80 -5.52
CA TYR A 8 11.60 14.80 -4.47
C TYR A 8 12.09 13.45 -5.01
N LEU A 9 11.50 12.96 -6.09
CA LEU A 9 11.91 11.68 -6.70
C LEU A 9 13.23 11.82 -7.44
N SER A 10 14.13 10.86 -7.23
CA SER A 10 15.33 10.74 -8.04
C SER A 10 14.99 10.25 -9.45
N PRO A 11 15.84 10.51 -10.46
CA PRO A 11 15.65 9.97 -11.81
C PRO A 11 15.46 8.44 -11.80
N GLU A 12 16.23 7.73 -10.99
CA GLU A 12 16.17 6.27 -10.88
C GLU A 12 14.83 5.80 -10.29
N GLN A 13 14.27 6.54 -9.33
CA GLN A 13 12.95 6.24 -8.79
C GLN A 13 11.83 6.47 -9.81
N VAL A 14 11.99 7.46 -10.68
CA VAL A 14 11.04 7.74 -11.77
C VAL A 14 11.14 6.66 -12.84
N ASP A 15 12.36 6.29 -13.26
CA ASP A 15 12.58 5.23 -14.23
C ASP A 15 12.01 3.90 -13.70
N HIS A 16 12.27 3.57 -12.43
CA HIS A 16 11.67 2.42 -11.75
C HIS A 16 10.13 2.48 -11.74
N PHE A 17 9.54 3.65 -11.47
CA PHE A 17 8.09 3.81 -11.50
C PHE A 17 7.53 3.59 -12.91
N LEU A 18 8.19 4.10 -13.95
CA LEU A 18 7.77 3.93 -15.34
C LEU A 18 7.93 2.48 -15.80
N GLU A 19 8.96 1.78 -15.34
CA GLU A 19 9.22 0.38 -15.70
C GLU A 19 8.31 -0.60 -14.96
N HIS A 20 8.09 -0.39 -13.65
CA HIS A 20 7.44 -1.37 -12.78
C HIS A 20 6.06 -0.96 -12.25
N GLY A 21 5.65 0.29 -12.46
CA GLY A 21 4.35 0.81 -12.01
C GLY A 21 4.27 1.16 -10.51
N TYR A 22 5.38 1.10 -9.78
CA TYR A 22 5.44 1.46 -8.36
C TYR A 22 6.76 2.12 -7.97
N VAL A 23 6.77 2.83 -6.84
CA VAL A 23 7.96 3.42 -6.23
C VAL A 23 7.92 3.23 -4.72
N VAL A 24 9.07 2.94 -4.11
CA VAL A 24 9.19 2.76 -2.65
C VAL A 24 9.74 4.04 -2.02
N ILE A 25 8.92 4.68 -1.18
CA ILE A 25 9.33 5.85 -0.40
C ILE A 25 9.70 5.39 1.02
N GLN A 26 11.00 5.27 1.27
CA GLN A 26 11.52 4.89 2.58
C GLN A 26 11.20 5.98 3.62
N GLN A 27 10.81 5.54 4.82
CA GLN A 27 10.45 6.44 5.93
C GLN A 27 9.37 7.47 5.54
N GLY A 28 8.33 7.05 4.84
CA GLY A 28 7.22 7.92 4.41
C GLY A 28 6.50 8.63 5.56
N PHE A 29 6.45 7.99 6.73
CA PHE A 29 5.92 8.51 8.00
C PHE A 29 6.79 8.06 9.17
N THR A 30 6.55 8.60 10.37
CA THR A 30 7.40 8.35 11.54
C THR A 30 6.99 7.08 12.30
N ARG A 31 7.91 6.55 13.11
CA ARG A 31 7.62 5.39 13.98
C ARG A 31 6.57 5.73 15.04
N GLU A 32 6.56 6.96 15.53
CA GLU A 32 5.59 7.45 16.51
C GLU A 32 4.19 7.48 15.90
N LYS A 33 4.07 7.95 14.66
CA LYS A 33 2.81 7.93 13.92
C LYS A 33 2.33 6.49 13.68
N ALA A 34 3.23 5.59 13.31
CA ALA A 34 2.91 4.16 13.20
C ALA A 34 2.33 3.59 14.50
N ALA A 35 3.04 3.79 15.63
CA ALA A 35 2.63 3.29 16.94
C ALA A 35 1.31 3.92 17.41
N GLU A 36 1.09 5.20 17.16
CA GLU A 36 -0.16 5.89 17.47
C GLU A 36 -1.34 5.27 16.71
N TRP A 37 -1.15 4.96 15.43
CA TRP A 37 -2.19 4.41 14.55
C TRP A 37 -2.49 2.93 14.79
N THR A 38 -1.53 2.18 15.30
CA THR A 38 -1.75 0.77 15.66
C THR A 38 -2.12 0.56 17.13
N LYS A 39 -2.12 1.61 17.97
CA LYS A 39 -2.29 1.45 19.44
C LYS A 39 -3.58 0.73 19.85
N THR A 40 -4.66 0.94 19.12
CA THR A 40 -5.99 0.35 19.41
C THR A 40 -6.31 -0.83 18.52
N MET A 41 -5.39 -1.27 17.65
CA MET A 41 -5.64 -2.31 16.66
C MET A 41 -6.10 -3.62 17.32
N TRP A 42 -5.33 -4.15 18.29
CA TRP A 42 -5.67 -5.39 18.99
C TRP A 42 -6.97 -5.29 19.80
N ILE A 43 -7.21 -4.14 20.43
CA ILE A 43 -8.48 -3.85 21.13
C ILE A 43 -9.66 -3.90 20.16
N ARG A 44 -9.52 -3.30 18.98
CA ARG A 44 -10.55 -3.30 17.93
C ARG A 44 -10.76 -4.67 17.30
N LEU A 45 -9.71 -5.49 17.23
CA LEU A 45 -9.79 -6.87 16.78
C LEU A 45 -10.48 -7.77 17.81
N GLY A 46 -10.39 -7.43 19.11
CA GLY A 46 -10.84 -8.30 20.20
C GLY A 46 -9.93 -9.52 20.36
N LEU A 47 -8.66 -9.40 19.97
CA LEU A 47 -7.66 -10.47 19.96
C LEU A 47 -6.49 -10.12 20.88
N ASP A 48 -5.84 -11.14 21.42
CA ASP A 48 -4.62 -10.99 22.21
C ASP A 48 -3.39 -11.10 21.30
N PRO A 49 -2.52 -10.07 21.23
CA PRO A 49 -1.29 -10.13 20.44
C PRO A 49 -0.32 -11.24 20.87
N ASP A 50 -0.37 -11.66 22.14
CA ASP A 50 0.56 -12.62 22.74
C ASP A 50 -0.04 -14.04 22.83
N ASP A 51 -1.31 -14.22 22.48
CA ASP A 51 -1.99 -15.52 22.43
C ASP A 51 -2.66 -15.77 21.07
N LYS A 52 -1.92 -16.48 20.20
CA LYS A 52 -2.39 -16.91 18.88
C LYS A 52 -3.66 -17.77 18.92
N SER A 53 -3.98 -18.42 20.04
CA SER A 53 -5.21 -19.22 20.13
C SER A 53 -6.48 -18.35 20.07
N THR A 54 -6.33 -17.06 20.34
CA THR A 54 -7.41 -16.08 20.16
C THR A 54 -7.64 -15.71 18.69
N TRP A 55 -6.64 -15.88 17.81
CA TRP A 55 -6.67 -15.44 16.41
C TRP A 55 -7.59 -16.35 15.58
N ASP A 56 -8.87 -16.02 15.58
CA ASP A 56 -9.97 -16.85 15.07
C ASP A 56 -10.24 -16.71 13.56
N ARG A 57 -9.44 -15.93 12.83
CA ARG A 57 -9.61 -15.66 11.39
C ARG A 57 -8.27 -15.40 10.72
N GLU A 58 -8.14 -15.78 9.46
CA GLU A 58 -6.90 -15.54 8.69
C GLU A 58 -6.71 -14.06 8.34
N ARG A 59 -7.73 -13.41 7.79
CA ARG A 59 -7.66 -12.03 7.29
C ARG A 59 -8.88 -11.23 7.69
N ILE A 60 -8.69 -9.96 8.04
CA ILE A 60 -9.77 -9.02 8.32
C ILE A 60 -9.49 -7.63 7.75
N HIS A 61 -10.52 -7.05 7.15
CA HIS A 61 -10.54 -5.66 6.69
C HIS A 61 -11.22 -4.83 7.78
N MET A 62 -10.44 -4.05 8.54
CA MET A 62 -10.96 -3.29 9.68
C MET A 62 -11.67 -2.01 9.23
N PRO A 63 -12.78 -1.60 9.88
CA PRO A 63 -13.42 -0.32 9.58
C PRO A 63 -12.62 0.87 10.12
N SER A 64 -12.52 1.96 9.35
CA SER A 64 -11.88 3.21 9.81
C SER A 64 -12.67 3.88 10.94
N HIS A 65 -11.96 4.40 11.94
CA HIS A 65 -12.49 5.25 13.02
C HIS A 65 -11.97 6.69 12.94
N ARG A 66 -10.85 6.89 12.25
CA ARG A 66 -10.27 8.22 12.01
C ARG A 66 -9.71 8.34 10.60
N TRP A 67 -9.51 9.58 10.18
CA TRP A 67 -8.95 9.94 8.88
C TRP A 67 -8.00 11.12 9.06
N GLU A 68 -6.89 11.10 8.34
CA GLU A 68 -5.92 12.20 8.28
C GLU A 68 -5.48 12.40 6.82
N ASP A 69 -5.18 13.64 6.45
CA ASP A 69 -4.73 13.96 5.11
C ASP A 69 -3.31 13.45 4.90
N VAL A 70 -3.02 12.88 3.73
CA VAL A 70 -1.69 12.32 3.43
C VAL A 70 -0.60 13.40 3.53
N ALA A 71 -0.93 14.65 3.17
CA ALA A 71 -0.04 15.80 3.29
C ALA A 71 0.46 16.03 4.73
N THR A 72 -0.35 15.74 5.76
CA THR A 72 0.06 15.88 7.16
C THR A 72 0.60 14.58 7.74
N PHE A 73 0.02 13.45 7.37
CA PHE A 73 0.40 12.14 7.90
C PHE A 73 1.76 11.67 7.36
N ALA A 74 1.99 11.82 6.05
CA ALA A 74 3.17 11.34 5.33
C ALA A 74 3.64 12.38 4.29
N PRO A 75 4.21 13.53 4.72
CA PRO A 75 4.55 14.63 3.83
C PRO A 75 5.54 14.24 2.71
N LYS A 76 6.45 13.30 2.97
CA LYS A 76 7.36 12.76 1.95
C LYS A 76 6.62 12.01 0.83
N VAL A 77 5.57 11.27 1.20
CA VAL A 77 4.74 10.54 0.23
C VAL A 77 3.91 11.55 -0.56
N TRP A 78 3.38 12.58 0.08
CA TRP A 78 2.68 13.67 -0.59
C TRP A 78 3.55 14.41 -1.61
N ASP A 79 4.81 14.70 -1.28
CA ASP A 79 5.76 15.30 -2.23
C ASP A 79 6.07 14.37 -3.42
N ALA A 80 6.24 13.07 -3.18
CA ALA A 80 6.38 12.08 -4.26
C ALA A 80 5.13 12.01 -5.16
N MET A 81 3.93 12.08 -4.59
CA MET A 81 2.67 12.12 -5.35
C MET A 81 2.61 13.37 -6.25
N GLN A 82 3.02 14.54 -5.75
CA GLN A 82 3.07 15.77 -6.55
C GLN A 82 4.03 15.63 -7.73
N ASP A 83 5.20 15.02 -7.54
CA ASP A 83 6.16 14.79 -8.63
C ASP A 83 5.58 13.88 -9.72
N LEU A 84 4.92 12.77 -9.34
CA LEU A 84 4.34 11.82 -10.28
C LEU A 84 3.12 12.39 -11.02
N LEU A 85 2.22 13.05 -10.29
CA LEU A 85 0.97 13.58 -10.84
C LEU A 85 1.19 14.92 -11.56
N GLY A 86 2.33 15.56 -11.33
CA GLY A 86 2.74 16.78 -12.01
C GLY A 86 2.27 18.07 -11.33
N GLY A 87 2.05 18.04 -10.02
CA GLY A 87 1.69 19.20 -9.21
C GLY A 87 0.52 18.92 -8.26
N ALA A 88 0.46 19.65 -7.14
CA ALA A 88 -0.59 19.48 -6.12
C ALA A 88 -2.00 19.77 -6.68
N GLU A 89 -2.12 20.63 -7.69
CA GLU A 89 -3.38 20.98 -8.34
C GLU A 89 -4.03 19.81 -9.08
N ARG A 90 -3.27 18.75 -9.35
CA ARG A 90 -3.75 17.52 -10.00
C ARG A 90 -4.12 16.43 -9.01
N ILE A 91 -3.95 16.69 -7.71
CA ILE A 91 -4.26 15.73 -6.66
C ILE A 91 -5.66 16.03 -6.13
N ASN A 92 -6.54 15.02 -6.18
CA ASN A 92 -7.82 15.09 -5.48
C ASN A 92 -7.56 14.92 -3.97
N THR A 93 -7.67 16.02 -3.21
CA THR A 93 -7.42 16.04 -1.77
C THR A 93 -8.46 15.24 -0.98
N GLU A 94 -9.71 15.16 -1.43
CA GLU A 94 -10.74 14.35 -0.79
C GLU A 94 -10.41 12.85 -0.87
N ALA A 95 -9.81 12.43 -1.99
CA ALA A 95 -9.34 11.06 -2.20
C ALA A 95 -7.94 10.79 -1.61
N SER A 96 -7.29 11.80 -1.03
CA SER A 96 -5.91 11.72 -0.52
C SER A 96 -5.87 11.75 1.00
N ARG A 97 -6.69 10.92 1.62
CA ARG A 97 -6.81 10.78 3.07
C ARG A 97 -6.61 9.31 3.45
N TRP A 98 -5.85 9.06 4.50
CA TRP A 98 -5.67 7.71 5.04
C TRP A 98 -6.49 7.54 6.31
N GLY A 99 -7.13 6.38 6.41
CA GLY A 99 -7.85 5.96 7.60
C GLY A 99 -7.12 4.82 8.30
N ASP A 100 -7.47 4.57 9.55
CA ASP A 100 -6.94 3.46 10.35
C ASP A 100 -7.66 2.13 10.05
N SER A 101 -8.08 1.95 8.79
CA SER A 101 -8.60 0.70 8.24
C SER A 101 -7.43 -0.17 7.80
N PHE A 102 -7.00 -1.05 8.70
CA PHE A 102 -5.96 -2.01 8.38
C PHE A 102 -6.54 -3.26 7.71
N ILE A 103 -5.81 -3.80 6.75
CA ILE A 103 -5.98 -5.18 6.31
C ILE A 103 -5.00 -5.99 7.15
N VAL A 104 -5.52 -6.72 8.13
CA VAL A 104 -4.71 -7.53 9.04
C VAL A 104 -4.72 -8.96 8.53
N ASN A 105 -3.52 -9.52 8.32
CA ASN A 105 -3.31 -10.93 8.03
C ASN A 105 -2.70 -11.59 9.28
N LEU A 106 -3.48 -12.46 9.92
CA LEU A 106 -3.10 -13.24 11.10
C LEU A 106 -2.50 -14.60 10.72
N GLY A 107 -2.59 -14.97 9.44
CA GLY A 107 -2.08 -16.21 8.88
C GLY A 107 -2.94 -17.42 9.23
N THR A 108 -2.43 -18.59 8.83
CA THR A 108 -2.99 -19.91 9.17
C THR A 108 -1.86 -20.86 9.56
N GLN A 109 -2.19 -21.93 10.28
CA GLN A 109 -1.20 -22.94 10.64
C GLN A 109 -0.60 -23.61 9.41
N GLU A 110 -1.39 -23.79 8.35
CA GLU A 110 -0.95 -24.35 7.07
C GLU A 110 0.11 -23.46 6.42
N LEU A 111 -0.16 -22.14 6.33
CA LEU A 111 0.75 -21.18 5.70
C LEU A 111 2.00 -20.92 6.54
N GLU A 112 1.93 -21.06 7.86
CA GLU A 112 3.11 -20.98 8.74
C GLU A 112 4.11 -22.13 8.50
N ASN A 113 3.63 -23.28 8.00
CA ASN A 113 4.46 -24.45 7.71
C ASN A 113 5.02 -24.47 6.28
N VAL A 114 4.66 -23.51 5.43
CA VAL A 114 5.15 -23.40 4.06
C VAL A 114 6.60 -22.94 4.08
N LYS A 115 7.52 -23.75 3.54
CA LYS A 115 8.97 -23.47 3.54
C LYS A 115 9.42 -22.57 2.41
N GLU A 116 8.71 -22.61 1.28
CA GLU A 116 9.07 -21.86 0.07
C GLU A 116 8.00 -20.81 -0.22
N PRO A 117 8.36 -19.56 -0.58
CA PRO A 117 7.40 -18.54 -0.92
C PRO A 117 6.44 -18.99 -2.03
N ILE A 118 5.14 -18.88 -1.78
CA ILE A 118 4.13 -19.14 -2.81
C ILE A 118 4.16 -17.97 -3.80
N HIS A 119 4.29 -18.29 -5.09
CA HIS A 119 4.26 -17.27 -6.12
C HIS A 119 2.92 -16.50 -6.08
N PRO A 120 2.89 -15.16 -6.05
CA PRO A 120 1.66 -14.39 -5.82
C PRO A 120 0.50 -14.71 -6.77
N LYS A 121 0.79 -15.01 -8.04
CA LYS A 121 -0.22 -15.40 -9.04
C LYS A 121 -0.91 -16.75 -8.77
N LEU A 122 -0.39 -17.53 -7.82
CA LEU A 122 -1.01 -18.79 -7.38
C LEU A 122 -1.94 -18.59 -6.17
N LEU A 123 -1.97 -17.38 -5.60
CA LEU A 123 -2.92 -17.01 -4.56
C LEU A 123 -4.29 -16.76 -5.20
N ASP A 124 -5.34 -17.18 -4.51
CA ASP A 124 -6.74 -17.11 -4.97
C ASP A 124 -7.28 -15.68 -5.09
N ASN A 125 -6.59 -14.70 -4.50
CA ASN A 125 -6.97 -13.31 -4.42
C ASN A 125 -6.00 -12.36 -5.16
N PHE A 126 -5.15 -12.87 -6.06
CA PHE A 126 -4.29 -12.03 -6.89
C PHE A 126 -5.11 -11.16 -7.84
N HIS A 127 -4.94 -9.84 -7.78
CA HIS A 127 -5.64 -8.87 -8.63
C HIS A 127 -4.81 -7.61 -8.88
N CYS A 128 -5.20 -6.83 -9.89
CA CYS A 128 -4.72 -5.48 -10.12
C CYS A 128 -5.88 -4.50 -9.84
N ASP A 129 -5.70 -3.56 -8.90
CA ASP A 129 -6.77 -2.61 -8.52
C ASP A 129 -7.29 -1.75 -9.69
N GLY A 130 -6.48 -1.61 -10.76
CA GLY A 130 -6.88 -0.96 -12.02
C GLY A 130 -8.05 -1.63 -12.74
N ASP A 131 -8.29 -2.92 -12.49
CA ASP A 131 -9.32 -3.71 -13.18
C ASP A 131 -10.75 -3.24 -12.85
N PHE A 132 -10.93 -2.54 -11.73
CA PHE A 132 -12.21 -1.99 -11.30
C PHE A 132 -12.54 -0.65 -11.97
N PHE A 133 -11.57 0.01 -12.61
CA PHE A 133 -11.77 1.26 -13.31
C PHE A 133 -12.07 1.03 -14.80
N ILE A 134 -13.13 1.64 -15.30
CA ILE A 134 -13.64 1.46 -16.68
C ILE A 134 -12.60 1.87 -17.75
N ALA A 135 -11.61 2.70 -17.38
CA ALA A 135 -10.47 3.05 -18.22
C ALA A 135 -9.34 2.02 -18.05
N LYS A 136 -9.32 1.01 -18.93
CA LYS A 136 -8.34 -0.08 -18.99
C LYS A 136 -6.89 0.39 -18.83
N MET A 137 -6.28 0.17 -17.67
CA MET A 137 -4.84 -0.12 -17.58
C MET A 137 -4.68 -1.64 -17.58
N GLN A 138 -4.68 -2.25 -18.77
CA GLN A 138 -4.39 -3.67 -18.89
C GLN A 138 -2.92 -3.92 -18.56
N CYS A 139 -2.68 -4.86 -17.65
CA CYS A 139 -1.37 -5.30 -17.16
C CYS A 139 -0.57 -6.14 -18.21
N ASP A 140 -0.79 -5.91 -19.50
CA ASP A 140 -0.20 -6.72 -20.58
C ASP A 140 1.30 -6.42 -20.79
N THR A 141 1.84 -5.36 -20.19
CA THR A 141 3.26 -4.98 -20.31
C THR A 141 4.21 -5.76 -19.39
N MET A 142 3.71 -6.58 -18.47
CA MET A 142 4.53 -7.42 -17.57
C MET A 142 4.71 -8.86 -18.08
N LEU A 143 4.21 -9.16 -19.27
CA LEU A 143 4.30 -10.48 -19.89
C LEU A 143 5.45 -10.51 -20.91
N GLY A 144 6.66 -10.78 -20.43
CA GLY A 144 7.62 -11.48 -21.26
C GLY A 144 7.01 -12.82 -21.71
N PRO A 145 7.27 -13.29 -22.95
CA PRO A 145 6.69 -14.53 -23.43
C PRO A 145 7.15 -15.69 -22.53
N LEU A 146 6.20 -16.44 -21.99
CA LEU A 146 6.47 -17.71 -21.32
C LEU A 146 6.89 -18.76 -22.37
N PRO A 147 7.81 -19.69 -22.02
CA PRO A 147 8.32 -20.72 -22.94
C PRO A 147 7.26 -21.74 -23.37
#